data_AF-A0A6A2S825-F1
#
_entry.id   AF-A0A6A2S825-F1
#
_cell.length_a   1.000
_cell.length_b   1.000
_cell.length_c   1.000
_cell.angle_alpha   90.00
_cell.angle_beta   90.00
_cell.angle_gamma   90.00
#
_symmetry.space_group_name_H-M   'P 1'
#
loop_
_entity.id
_entity.type
_entity.pdbx_description
1 polymer ?
#
loop_
_entity_poly.entity_id
_entity_poly.type
_entity_poly.pdbx_seq_one_letter_code
_entity_poly.pdbx_strand_id
1 'polypeptide(L)'
;MNTNKLQSFAAEARTSLMKAVRARIDAALEPNSLAQSDSPRAYRELTEEIQRNGGGEQGRAKTAERHAYRWFNRIIALRYMDANEFTGVHVVSGEELDNPNALPAVLSAAKRGEFEDEIFGGVGTKSKVLPTIQALLFVFN
;
A
#
# COMPACT_ATOMS: atom_id res chain seq x y z
N MET A 1 23.11 -12.85 13.26
CA MET A 1 22.21 -12.47 12.14
C MET A 1 22.70 -13.17 10.88
N ASN A 2 21.83 -13.86 10.13
CA ASN A 2 22.22 -14.57 8.90
C ASN A 2 21.94 -13.66 7.68
N THR A 3 22.97 -12.95 7.23
CA THR A 3 22.86 -11.95 6.15
C THR A 3 22.49 -12.56 4.80
N ASN A 4 22.89 -13.81 4.53
CA ASN A 4 22.54 -14.51 3.30
C ASN A 4 21.03 -14.78 3.21
N LYS A 5 20.40 -15.20 4.31
CA LYS A 5 18.94 -15.37 4.36
C LYS A 5 18.19 -14.06 4.13
N LEU A 6 18.70 -12.96 4.70
CA LEU A 6 18.12 -11.62 4.50
C LEU A 6 18.24 -11.14 3.05
N GLN A 7 19.38 -11.41 2.40
CA GLN A 7 19.59 -11.04 1.00
C GLN A 7 18.63 -11.79 0.06
N SER A 8 18.48 -13.10 0.22
CA SER A 8 17.53 -13.89 -0.59
C SER A 8 16.09 -13.43 -0.36
N PHE A 9 15.69 -13.21 0.90
CA PHE A 9 14.37 -12.69 1.24
C PHE A 9 14.10 -11.33 0.57
N ALA A 10 15.05 -10.40 0.61
CA ALA A 10 14.88 -9.08 0.00
C ALA A 10 14.69 -9.17 -1.53
N ALA A 11 15.44 -10.05 -2.20
CA ALA A 11 15.30 -10.27 -3.64
C ALA A 11 13.93 -10.89 -4.00
N GLU A 12 13.49 -11.88 -3.23
CA GLU A 12 12.18 -12.52 -3.40
C GLU A 12 11.02 -11.56 -3.13
N ALA A 13 11.11 -10.74 -2.08
CA ALA A 13 10.11 -9.74 -1.74
C ALA A 13 9.96 -8.69 -2.85
N ARG A 14 11.07 -8.20 -3.41
CA ARG A 14 11.05 -7.26 -4.54
C ARG A 14 10.38 -7.87 -5.77
N THR A 15 10.72 -9.11 -6.09
CA THR A 15 10.15 -9.84 -7.24
C THR A 15 8.65 -10.06 -7.05
N SER A 16 8.24 -10.45 -5.84
CA SER A 16 6.82 -10.67 -5.50
C SER A 16 6.02 -9.38 -5.59
N LEU A 17 6.55 -8.26 -5.07
CA LEU A 17 5.92 -6.94 -5.18
C LEU A 17 5.77 -6.52 -6.65
N MET A 18 6.82 -6.73 -7.47
CA MET A 18 6.76 -6.44 -8.90
C MET A 18 5.64 -7.20 -9.59
N LYS A 19 5.55 -8.51 -9.32
CA LYS A 19 4.50 -9.38 -9.87
C LYS A 19 3.11 -8.92 -9.45
N ALA A 20 2.92 -8.55 -8.18
CA ALA A 20 1.64 -8.06 -7.67
C ALA A 20 1.23 -6.73 -8.30
N VAL A 21 2.17 -5.78 -8.44
CA VAL A 21 1.91 -4.48 -9.08
C VAL A 21 1.53 -4.67 -10.54
N ARG A 22 2.26 -5.54 -11.26
CA ARG A 22 1.96 -5.86 -12.66
C ARG A 22 0.56 -6.46 -12.81
N ALA A 23 0.23 -7.47 -12.00
CA ALA A 23 -1.10 -8.09 -12.03
C ALA A 23 -2.22 -7.06 -11.78
N ARG A 24 -1.99 -6.08 -10.90
CA ARG A 24 -2.96 -5.02 -10.63
C ARG A 24 -3.10 -4.02 -11.79
N ILE A 25 -2.01 -3.72 -12.49
CA ILE A 25 -2.07 -2.92 -13.73
C ILE A 25 -2.84 -3.69 -14.81
N ASP A 26 -2.55 -4.97 -15.00
CA ASP A 26 -3.24 -5.79 -16.00
C ASP A 26 -4.75 -5.86 -15.71
N ALA A 27 -5.14 -6.14 -14.46
CA ALA A 27 -6.55 -6.13 -14.05
C ALA A 27 -7.23 -4.76 -14.23
N ALA A 28 -6.50 -3.66 -14.04
CA ALA A 28 -7.02 -2.32 -14.27
C ALA A 28 -7.24 -2.03 -15.76
N LEU A 29 -6.48 -2.65 -16.66
CA LEU A 29 -6.55 -2.45 -18.11
C LEU A 29 -7.48 -3.41 -18.83
N GLU A 30 -8.08 -4.38 -18.12
CA GLU A 30 -9.10 -5.25 -18.69
C GLU A 30 -10.30 -4.43 -19.22
N PRO A 31 -10.95 -4.87 -20.32
CA PRO A 31 -12.10 -4.17 -20.87
C PRO A 31 -13.22 -4.04 -19.82
N ASN A 32 -13.78 -2.82 -19.67
CA ASN A 32 -14.83 -2.50 -18.69
C ASN A 32 -14.42 -2.76 -17.22
N SER A 33 -13.13 -2.61 -16.90
CA SER A 33 -12.67 -2.73 -15.52
C SER A 33 -13.30 -1.68 -14.60
N LEU A 34 -13.42 -2.02 -13.31
CA LEU A 34 -13.85 -1.06 -12.29
C LEU A 34 -12.92 0.17 -12.23
N ALA A 35 -11.62 -0.01 -12.53
CA ALA A 35 -10.70 1.11 -12.57
C ALA A 35 -11.09 2.16 -13.63
N GLN A 36 -11.64 1.71 -14.75
CA GLN A 36 -12.14 2.58 -15.82
C GLN A 36 -13.41 3.34 -15.41
N SER A 37 -14.33 2.71 -14.68
CA SER A 37 -15.58 3.34 -14.23
C SER A 37 -15.40 4.21 -12.98
N ASP A 38 -14.69 3.72 -11.99
CA ASP A 38 -14.62 4.31 -10.65
C ASP A 38 -13.60 5.44 -10.59
N SER A 39 -12.58 5.40 -11.46
CA SER A 39 -11.52 6.42 -11.49
C SER A 39 -11.06 6.74 -12.92
N PRO A 40 -11.93 7.34 -13.78
CA PRO A 40 -11.63 7.57 -15.19
C PRO A 40 -10.38 8.43 -15.43
N ARG A 41 -10.12 9.39 -14.53
CA ARG A 41 -8.92 10.23 -14.59
C ARG A 41 -7.65 9.41 -14.36
N ALA A 42 -7.59 8.64 -13.28
CA ALA A 42 -6.43 7.82 -12.96
C ALA A 42 -6.18 6.74 -14.04
N TYR A 43 -7.26 6.18 -14.59
CA TYR A 43 -7.18 5.26 -15.72
C TYR A 43 -6.51 5.91 -16.94
N ARG A 44 -6.95 7.12 -17.33
CA ARG A 44 -6.33 7.86 -18.45
C ARG A 44 -4.85 8.15 -18.20
N GLU A 45 -4.50 8.66 -17.02
CA GLU A 45 -3.12 8.95 -16.63
C GLU A 45 -2.23 7.68 -16.71
N LEU A 46 -2.75 6.53 -16.26
CA LEU A 46 -2.06 5.23 -16.37
C LEU A 46 -1.84 4.84 -17.83
N THR A 47 -2.89 4.91 -18.66
CA THR A 47 -2.78 4.55 -20.08
C THR A 47 -1.83 5.46 -20.85
N GLU A 48 -1.83 6.76 -20.57
CA GLU A 48 -0.92 7.74 -21.19
C GLU A 48 0.53 7.51 -20.75
N GLU A 49 0.77 7.16 -19.48
CA GLU A 49 2.08 6.75 -19.00
C GLU A 49 2.58 5.50 -19.73
N ILE A 50 1.73 4.48 -19.89
CA ILE A 50 2.09 3.25 -20.61
C ILE A 50 2.47 3.57 -22.06
N GLN A 51 1.70 4.43 -22.75
CA GLN A 51 2.02 4.83 -24.11
C GLN A 51 3.36 5.60 -24.19
N ARG A 52 3.60 6.57 -23.29
CA ARG A 52 4.88 7.29 -23.21
C ARG A 52 6.06 6.36 -22.92
N ASN A 53 5.83 5.25 -22.23
CA ASN A 53 6.85 4.26 -21.92
C ASN A 53 7.12 3.25 -23.06
N GLY A 54 6.51 3.43 -24.24
CA GLY A 54 6.71 2.60 -25.42
C GLY A 54 5.49 1.78 -25.84
N GLY A 55 4.37 1.89 -25.11
CA GLY A 55 3.12 1.19 -25.41
C GLY A 55 3.21 -0.33 -25.24
N GLY A 56 2.08 -1.00 -25.48
CA GLY A 56 1.98 -2.46 -25.41
C GLY A 56 2.54 -3.06 -24.11
N GLU A 57 3.19 -4.20 -24.22
CA GLU A 57 3.80 -4.91 -23.09
C GLU A 57 5.01 -4.17 -22.51
N GLN A 58 5.85 -3.55 -23.36
CA GLN A 58 7.04 -2.84 -22.90
C GLN A 58 6.66 -1.65 -22.00
N GLY A 59 5.67 -0.86 -22.41
CA GLY A 59 5.15 0.26 -21.66
C GLY A 59 4.54 -0.18 -20.33
N ARG A 60 3.79 -1.30 -20.32
CA ARG A 60 3.22 -1.89 -19.10
C ARG A 60 4.32 -2.33 -18.13
N ALA A 61 5.33 -3.06 -18.61
CA ALA A 61 6.44 -3.55 -17.78
C ALA A 61 7.23 -2.40 -17.14
N LYS A 62 7.61 -1.37 -17.91
CA LYS A 62 8.31 -0.18 -17.38
C LYS A 62 7.48 0.59 -16.36
N THR A 63 6.19 0.73 -16.63
CA THR A 63 5.25 1.41 -15.71
C THR A 63 5.15 0.62 -14.40
N ALA A 64 4.94 -0.70 -14.46
CA ALA A 64 4.91 -1.57 -13.30
C ALA A 64 6.20 -1.47 -12.49
N GLU A 65 7.36 -1.50 -13.16
CA GLU A 65 8.67 -1.40 -12.51
C GLU A 65 8.84 -0.10 -11.74
N ARG A 66 8.53 1.03 -12.37
CA ARG A 66 8.61 2.36 -11.75
C ARG A 66 7.70 2.47 -10.53
N HIS A 67 6.48 1.97 -10.63
CA HIS A 67 5.52 2.04 -9.52
C HIS A 67 5.89 1.07 -8.39
N ALA A 68 6.29 -0.16 -8.70
CA ALA A 68 6.76 -1.11 -7.70
C ALA A 68 7.98 -0.59 -6.95
N TYR A 69 8.94 0.02 -7.66
CA TYR A 69 10.12 0.62 -7.02
C TYR A 69 9.75 1.74 -6.04
N ARG A 70 8.87 2.66 -6.46
CA ARG A 70 8.38 3.74 -5.58
C ARG A 70 7.65 3.20 -4.36
N TRP A 71 6.78 2.21 -4.54
CA TRP A 71 6.05 1.59 -3.44
C TRP A 71 6.98 0.85 -2.49
N PHE A 72 7.95 0.12 -3.00
CA PHE A 72 8.97 -0.55 -2.20
C PHE A 72 9.70 0.46 -1.30
N ASN A 73 10.24 1.53 -1.90
CA ASN A 73 10.97 2.55 -1.14
C ASN A 73 10.11 3.20 -0.05
N ARG A 74 8.82 3.48 -0.34
CA ARG A 74 7.89 4.04 0.65
C ARG A 74 7.61 3.07 1.80
N ILE A 75 7.36 1.80 1.50
CA ILE A 75 7.10 0.77 2.53
C ILE A 75 8.34 0.56 3.40
N ILE A 76 9.53 0.50 2.79
CA ILE A 76 10.78 0.36 3.54
C ILE A 76 11.06 1.58 4.42
N ALA A 77 10.79 2.80 3.92
CA ALA A 77 10.92 4.01 4.74
C ALA A 77 9.96 3.98 5.95
N LEU A 78 8.71 3.57 5.76
CA LEU A 78 7.75 3.41 6.85
C LEU A 78 8.19 2.34 7.86
N ARG A 79 8.66 1.18 7.38
CA ARG A 79 9.19 0.12 8.27
C ARG A 79 10.43 0.56 9.03
N TYR A 80 11.29 1.40 8.42
CA TYR A 80 12.40 2.01 9.11
C TYR A 80 11.92 2.97 10.21
N MET A 81 10.91 3.80 9.94
CA MET A 81 10.34 4.69 10.95
C MET A 81 9.73 3.91 12.13
N ASP A 82 8.97 2.84 11.85
CA ASP A 82 8.44 1.97 12.90
C ASP A 82 9.57 1.33 13.73
N ALA A 83 10.59 0.75 13.08
CA ALA A 83 11.69 0.07 13.77
C ALA A 83 12.57 1.00 14.63
N ASN A 84 12.49 2.32 14.42
CA ASN A 84 13.20 3.33 15.21
C ASN A 84 12.25 4.13 16.11
N GLU A 85 11.00 3.70 16.25
CA GLU A 85 9.98 4.36 17.09
C GLU A 85 9.77 5.86 16.73
N PHE A 86 9.87 6.18 15.44
CA PHE A 86 9.56 7.51 14.92
C PHE A 86 8.07 7.71 14.64
N THR A 87 7.29 6.63 14.62
CA THR A 87 5.82 6.64 14.52
C THR A 87 5.22 6.47 15.91
N GLY A 88 4.13 7.19 16.21
CA GLY A 88 3.42 7.07 17.50
C GLY A 88 2.82 5.68 17.67
N VAL A 89 2.05 5.24 16.67
CA VAL A 89 1.65 3.84 16.47
C VAL A 89 2.28 3.29 15.19
N HIS A 90 2.82 2.07 15.24
CA HIS A 90 3.46 1.45 14.07
C HIS A 90 2.50 1.36 12.87
N VAL A 91 2.95 1.89 11.73
CA VAL A 91 2.10 2.11 10.54
C VAL A 91 2.09 0.90 9.61
N VAL A 92 3.19 0.16 9.55
CA VAL A 92 3.34 -1.03 8.69
C VAL A 92 3.61 -2.28 9.52
N SER A 93 4.27 -2.11 10.67
CA SER A 93 4.61 -3.18 11.58
C SER A 93 3.40 -3.56 12.43
N GLY A 94 3.18 -4.86 12.65
CA GLY A 94 2.18 -5.33 13.59
C GLY A 94 2.64 -5.24 15.04
N GLU A 95 1.70 -5.35 15.98
CA GLU A 95 2.00 -5.39 17.43
C GLU A 95 2.87 -6.61 17.79
N GLU A 96 2.64 -7.74 17.12
CA GLU A 96 3.48 -8.94 17.19
C GLU A 96 4.55 -8.91 16.09
N LEU A 97 5.77 -8.49 16.43
CA LEU A 97 6.87 -8.31 15.47
C LEU A 97 7.35 -9.61 14.80
N ASP A 98 7.06 -10.76 15.39
CA ASP A 98 7.42 -12.10 14.90
C ASP A 98 6.29 -12.79 14.10
N ASN A 99 5.10 -12.19 14.05
CA ASN A 99 3.98 -12.69 13.28
C ASN A 99 3.91 -12.03 11.90
N PRO A 100 4.26 -12.73 10.80
CA PRO A 100 4.27 -12.16 9.45
C PRO A 100 2.87 -11.82 8.92
N ASN A 101 1.82 -12.33 9.57
CA ASN A 101 0.43 -12.08 9.23
C ASN A 101 -0.24 -11.09 10.20
N ALA A 102 0.52 -10.50 11.13
CA ALA A 102 -0.02 -9.48 12.02
C ALA A 102 -0.49 -8.27 11.21
N LEU A 103 -1.69 -7.81 11.54
CA LEU A 103 -2.21 -6.56 11.02
C LEU A 103 -1.31 -5.41 11.51
N PRO A 104 -0.99 -4.41 10.68
CA PRO A 104 -0.28 -3.21 11.14
C PRO A 104 -0.92 -2.63 12.40
N ALA A 105 -0.10 -2.22 13.37
CA ALA A 105 -0.59 -1.80 14.69
C ALA A 105 -1.58 -0.63 14.60
N VAL A 106 -1.37 0.30 13.67
CA VAL A 106 -2.29 1.41 13.40
C VAL A 106 -3.70 0.95 13.03
N LEU A 107 -3.84 -0.17 12.30
CA LEU A 107 -5.15 -0.73 11.95
C LEU A 107 -5.75 -1.52 13.12
N SER A 108 -4.93 -2.19 13.93
CA SER A 108 -5.38 -2.84 15.17
C SER A 108 -5.93 -1.82 16.17
N ALA A 109 -5.21 -0.70 16.37
CA ALA A 109 -5.65 0.43 17.18
C ALA A 109 -6.96 1.03 16.65
N ALA A 110 -7.04 1.31 15.34
CA ALA A 110 -8.26 1.86 14.73
C ALA A 110 -9.47 0.92 14.90
N LYS A 111 -9.27 -0.41 14.82
CA LYS A 111 -10.33 -1.41 15.10
C LYS A 111 -10.82 -1.36 16.56
N ARG A 112 -9.95 -1.02 17.51
CA ARG A 112 -10.31 -0.76 18.92
C ARG A 112 -10.92 0.63 19.16
N GLY A 113 -10.98 1.48 18.13
CA GLY A 113 -11.43 2.85 18.25
C GLY A 113 -10.38 3.80 18.82
N GLU A 114 -9.12 3.36 18.87
CA GLU A 114 -7.98 4.15 19.30
C GLU A 114 -7.43 4.94 18.11
N PHE A 115 -7.41 6.27 18.22
CA PHE A 115 -6.89 7.17 17.20
C PHE A 115 -6.00 8.22 17.87
N GLU A 116 -4.92 8.63 17.20
CA GLU A 116 -4.02 9.66 17.73
C GLU A 116 -4.71 11.03 17.76
N ASP A 117 -4.87 11.60 18.96
CA ASP A 117 -5.54 12.89 19.18
C ASP A 117 -4.84 14.04 18.46
N GLU A 118 -3.52 14.01 18.29
CA GLU A 118 -2.78 15.03 17.54
C GLU A 118 -3.23 15.10 16.07
N ILE A 119 -3.60 13.96 15.48
CA ILE A 119 -4.04 13.86 14.09
C ILE A 119 -5.56 14.06 13.99
N PHE A 120 -6.32 13.44 14.90
CA PHE A 120 -7.78 13.35 14.79
C PHE A 120 -8.55 14.34 15.68
N GLY A 121 -7.91 14.96 16.67
CA GLY A 121 -8.55 15.89 17.61
C GLY A 121 -9.13 17.15 16.96
N GLY A 122 -8.55 17.59 15.83
CA GLY A 122 -9.05 18.71 15.03
C GLY A 122 -10.07 18.32 13.96
N VAL A 123 -10.26 17.02 13.69
CA VAL A 123 -11.10 16.54 12.58
C VAL A 123 -12.60 16.70 12.89
N GLY A 124 -12.94 16.98 14.16
CA GLY A 124 -14.22 17.54 14.58
C GLY A 124 -15.41 16.58 14.46
N THR A 125 -16.35 16.70 15.39
CA THR A 125 -17.62 15.96 15.50
C THR A 125 -18.54 15.99 14.26
N LYS A 126 -18.14 16.67 13.17
CA LYS A 126 -18.85 16.74 11.88
C LYS A 126 -18.21 15.92 10.76
N SER A 127 -16.98 15.42 10.91
CA SER A 127 -16.42 14.55 9.87
C SER A 127 -17.04 13.16 9.98
N LYS A 128 -17.56 12.63 8.87
CA LYS A 128 -17.90 11.21 8.76
C LYS A 128 -16.65 10.32 8.68
N VAL A 129 -15.45 10.86 8.87
CA VAL A 129 -14.17 10.17 8.60
C VAL A 129 -13.99 9.00 9.56
N LEU A 130 -14.07 9.21 10.87
CA LEU A 130 -13.94 8.13 11.86
C LEU A 130 -15.01 7.05 11.69
N PRO A 131 -16.32 7.38 11.58
CA PRO A 131 -17.35 6.38 11.27
C PRO A 131 -17.12 5.63 9.95
N THR A 132 -16.59 6.29 8.92
CA THR A 132 -16.31 5.66 7.63
C THR A 132 -15.12 4.71 7.71
N ILE A 133 -14.05 5.11 8.41
CA ILE A 133 -12.89 4.25 8.66
C ILE A 133 -13.33 2.99 9.42
N GLN A 134 -14.11 3.17 10.48
CA GLN A 134 -14.65 2.05 11.25
C GLN A 134 -15.52 1.14 10.37
N ALA A 135 -16.47 1.71 9.61
CA ALA A 135 -17.32 0.94 8.71
C ALA A 135 -16.50 0.11 7.69
N LEU A 136 -15.47 0.70 7.09
CA LEU A 136 -14.58 -0.01 6.17
C LEU A 136 -13.82 -1.14 6.88
N LEU A 137 -13.30 -0.90 8.09
CA LEU A 137 -12.54 -1.91 8.85
C LEU A 137 -13.39 -3.10 9.31
N PHE A 138 -14.71 -2.91 9.50
CA PHE A 138 -15.64 -3.98 9.89
C PHE A 138 -16.24 -4.74 8.70
N VAL A 139 -16.16 -4.22 7.47
CA VAL A 139 -16.65 -4.89 6.25
C VAL A 139 -15.65 -5.90 5.68
N PHE A 140 -14.35 -5.77 5.95
CA PHE A 140 -13.30 -6.69 5.52
C PHE A 140 -13.00 -7.77 6.58
N ASN A 141 -13.99 -8.59 6.94
CA ASN A 141 -13.80 -9.78 7.78
C ASN A 141 -14.23 -11.05 7.05
#